data_AF-A0A386ZI42-F1
#
_entry.id   AF-A0A386ZI42-F1
#
_cell.length_a   1.000
_cell.length_b   1.000
_cell.length_c   1.000
_cell.angle_alpha   90.00
_cell.angle_beta   90.00
_cell.angle_gamma   90.00
#
_symmetry.space_group_name_H-M   'P 1'
#
loop_
_entity.id
_entity.type
_entity.pdbx_description
1 polymer ?
#
loop_
_entity_poly.entity_id
_entity_poly.type
_entity_poly.pdbx_seq_one_letter_code
_entity_poly.pdbx_strand_id
1 'polypeptide(L)'
;MAQPVFRQRVTAWMQQRPAPIPRLWQLVDGLHYTADAVIGVIEKTHMGIRDHVVLNVAARAGVPESSIKTFRSRHDRVFGGLYRGLRTVHWFV
;
A
#
# COMPACT_ATOMS: atom_id res chain seq x y z
N MET A 1 -15.27 6.81 -8.38
CA MET A 1 -14.10 6.03 -8.83
C MET A 1 -14.59 4.95 -9.77
N ALA A 2 -13.96 4.76 -10.94
CA ALA A 2 -14.33 3.69 -11.87
C ALA A 2 -14.10 2.32 -11.22
N GLN A 3 -14.96 1.35 -11.52
CA GLN A 3 -14.78 -0.02 -11.04
C GLN A 3 -13.49 -0.62 -11.62
N PRO A 4 -12.60 -1.25 -10.82
CA PRO A 4 -11.37 -1.84 -11.34
C PRO A 4 -11.62 -2.92 -12.40
N VAL A 5 -10.69 -3.10 -13.35
CA VAL A 5 -10.84 -4.01 -14.50
C VAL A 5 -11.07 -5.46 -14.06
N PHE A 6 -10.38 -5.93 -13.01
CA PHE A 6 -10.64 -7.23 -12.40
C PHE A 6 -12.09 -7.37 -11.94
N ARG A 7 -12.58 -6.37 -11.18
CA ARG A 7 -13.96 -6.30 -10.70
C ARG A 7 -14.97 -6.28 -11.85
N GLN A 8 -14.66 -5.60 -12.96
CA GLN A 8 -15.50 -5.62 -14.16
C GLN A 8 -15.59 -7.01 -14.80
N ARG A 9 -14.45 -7.70 -14.97
CA ARG A 9 -14.40 -9.06 -15.56
C ARG A 9 -15.13 -10.09 -14.69
N VAL A 10 -14.91 -10.03 -13.38
CA VAL A 10 -15.59 -10.91 -12.41
C VAL A 10 -17.09 -10.60 -12.36
N THR A 11 -17.49 -9.33 -12.39
CA THR A 11 -18.91 -8.94 -12.45
C THR A 11 -19.57 -9.44 -13.73
N ALA A 12 -18.92 -9.27 -14.90
CA ALA A 12 -19.42 -9.75 -16.17
C ALA A 12 -19.57 -11.29 -16.21
N TRP A 13 -18.60 -12.01 -15.65
CA TRP A 13 -18.68 -13.47 -15.50
C TRP A 13 -19.80 -13.89 -14.52
N MET A 14 -19.98 -13.17 -13.40
CA MET A 14 -21.05 -13.46 -12.45
C MET A 14 -22.44 -13.14 -13.00
N GLN A 15 -22.59 -12.10 -13.83
CA GLN A 15 -23.85 -11.75 -14.49
C GLN A 15 -24.33 -12.84 -15.47
N GLN A 16 -23.42 -13.69 -15.97
CA GLN A 16 -23.76 -14.86 -16.80
C GLN A 16 -24.19 -16.08 -15.97
N ARG A 17 -24.14 -16.02 -14.64
CA ARG A 17 -24.55 -17.11 -13.73
C ARG A 17 -25.91 -16.78 -13.09
N PRO A 18 -26.83 -17.75 -12.93
CA PRO A 18 -28.20 -17.50 -12.50
C PRO A 18 -28.38 -17.08 -11.03
N ALA A 19 -27.30 -16.84 -10.28
CA ALA A 19 -27.36 -16.19 -8.98
C ALA A 19 -26.04 -15.44 -8.70
N PRO A 20 -26.09 -14.23 -8.11
CA PRO A 20 -24.88 -13.67 -7.51
C PRO A 20 -24.35 -14.67 -6.48
N ILE A 21 -23.04 -14.86 -6.43
CA ILE A 21 -22.38 -15.68 -5.39
C ILE A 21 -21.80 -14.69 -4.36
N PRO A 22 -22.57 -14.21 -3.36
CA PRO A 22 -22.10 -13.26 -2.35
C PRO A 22 -20.78 -13.65 -1.70
N ARG A 23 -20.57 -14.95 -1.48
CA ARG A 23 -19.33 -15.49 -0.89
C ARG A 23 -18.09 -15.22 -1.74
N LEU A 24 -18.22 -15.20 -3.07
CA LEU A 24 -17.10 -14.94 -3.97
C LEU A 24 -16.66 -13.47 -3.89
N TRP A 25 -17.61 -12.54 -3.78
CA TRP A 25 -17.31 -11.12 -3.52
C TRP A 25 -16.69 -10.92 -2.14
N GLN A 26 -17.19 -11.59 -1.11
CA GLN A 26 -16.59 -11.54 0.23
C GLN A 26 -15.15 -12.04 0.26
N LEU A 27 -14.81 -13.06 -0.53
CA LEU A 27 -13.44 -13.56 -0.66
C LEU A 27 -12.54 -12.56 -1.40
N VAL A 28 -13.01 -11.99 -2.51
CA VAL A 28 -12.28 -10.96 -3.27
C VAL A 28 -12.03 -9.73 -2.39
N ASP A 29 -13.07 -9.20 -1.75
CA ASP A 29 -12.97 -8.07 -0.84
C ASP A 29 -12.05 -8.41 0.33
N GLY A 30 -12.17 -9.61 0.91
CA GLY A 30 -11.31 -10.08 2.00
C GLY A 30 -9.82 -10.14 1.62
N LEU A 31 -9.50 -10.57 0.40
CA LEU A 31 -8.12 -10.58 -0.11
C LEU A 31 -7.58 -9.16 -0.27
N HIS A 32 -8.34 -8.23 -0.86
CA HIS A 32 -7.90 -6.84 -1.01
C HIS A 32 -7.75 -6.14 0.34
N TYR A 33 -8.69 -6.31 1.28
CA TYR A 33 -8.55 -5.74 2.62
C TYR A 33 -7.35 -6.32 3.38
N THR A 34 -7.08 -7.62 3.22
CA THR A 34 -5.89 -8.25 3.82
C THR A 34 -4.61 -7.71 3.19
N ALA A 35 -4.57 -7.55 1.86
CA ALA A 35 -3.45 -6.95 1.16
C ALA A 35 -3.22 -5.50 1.61
N ASP A 36 -4.27 -4.68 1.70
CA ASP A 36 -4.18 -3.32 2.22
C ASP A 36 -3.66 -3.26 3.65
N ALA A 37 -4.11 -4.17 4.52
CA ALA A 37 -3.62 -4.29 5.89
C ALA A 37 -2.13 -4.66 5.94
N VAL A 38 -1.70 -5.64 5.14
CA VAL A 38 -0.29 -6.05 5.04
C VAL A 38 0.58 -4.91 4.50
N ILE A 39 0.12 -4.21 3.47
CA ILE A 39 0.80 -3.03 2.92
C ILE A 39 0.95 -1.96 3.99
N GLY A 40 -0.10 -1.72 4.80
CA GLY A 40 -0.07 -0.79 5.92
C GLY A 40 0.95 -1.17 7.01
N VAL A 41 1.02 -2.46 7.37
CA VAL A 41 2.01 -2.97 8.33
C VAL A 41 3.44 -2.79 7.81
N ILE A 42 3.68 -3.12 6.55
CA ILE A 42 4.99 -2.96 5.91
C ILE A 42 5.38 -1.48 5.86
N GLU A 43 4.47 -0.60 5.41
CA GLU A 43 4.70 0.85 5.39
C GLU A 43 5.04 1.40 6.77
N LYS A 44 4.23 1.06 7.79
CA LYS A 44 4.46 1.54 9.16
C LYS A 44 5.81 1.05 9.70
N THR A 45 6.13 -0.23 9.48
CA THR A 45 7.39 -0.82 9.94
C THR A 45 8.57 -0.17 9.25
N HIS A 46 8.50 -0.01 7.93
CA HIS A 46 9.55 0.63 7.14
C HIS A 46 9.79 2.07 7.59
N MET A 47 8.74 2.89 7.70
CA MET A 47 8.87 4.28 8.14
C MET A 47 9.37 4.36 9.58
N GLY A 48 8.92 3.46 10.46
CA GLY A 48 9.41 3.34 11.83
C GLY A 48 10.90 3.01 11.90
N ILE A 49 11.39 2.05 11.11
CA ILE A 49 12.82 1.71 11.05
C ILE A 49 13.64 2.91 10.58
N ARG A 50 13.17 3.62 9.54
CA ARG A 50 13.84 4.83 9.07
C ARG A 50 13.98 5.86 10.20
N ASP A 51 12.89 6.19 10.88
CA ASP A 51 12.89 7.27 11.86
C ASP A 51 13.62 6.90 13.16
N HIS A 52 13.43 5.68 13.68
CA HIS A 52 13.99 5.26 14.96
C HIS A 52 15.41 4.70 14.87
N VAL A 53 15.77 4.09 13.74
CA VAL A 53 17.08 3.45 13.55
C VAL A 53 17.94 4.31 12.64
N VAL A 54 17.54 4.47 11.37
CA VAL A 54 18.42 5.07 10.34
C VAL A 54 18.75 6.52 10.66
N LEU A 55 17.74 7.36 10.93
CA LEU A 55 17.95 8.78 11.18
C LEU A 55 18.60 9.04 12.55
N ASN A 56 18.29 8.22 13.55
CA ASN A 56 18.93 8.29 14.86
C ASN A 56 20.42 7.93 14.77
N VAL A 57 20.77 6.86 14.04
CA VAL A 57 22.16 6.49 13.77
C VAL A 57 22.87 7.60 12.97
N ALA A 58 22.23 8.18 11.95
CA ALA A 58 22.80 9.28 11.19
C ALA A 58 23.08 10.51 12.06
N ALA A 59 22.16 10.88 12.95
CA ALA A 59 22.36 11.98 13.89
C ALA A 59 23.55 11.70 14.84
N ARG A 60 23.64 10.48 15.37
CA ARG A 60 24.77 10.06 16.23
C ARG A 60 26.11 10.01 15.50
N ALA A 61 26.10 9.76 14.19
CA ALA A 61 27.28 9.80 13.33
C ALA A 61 27.68 11.24 12.93
N GLY A 62 26.99 12.27 13.43
CA GLY A 62 27.31 13.66 13.14
C GLY A 62 26.78 14.16 11.80
N VAL A 63 25.84 13.45 11.17
CA VAL A 63 25.20 13.94 9.94
C VAL A 63 24.41 15.21 10.26
N PRO A 64 24.57 16.31 9.50
CA PRO A 64 23.83 17.53 9.73
C PRO A 64 22.32 17.33 9.69
N GLU A 65 21.60 18.01 10.59
CA GLU A 65 20.14 17.92 10.68
C GLU A 65 19.44 18.33 9.37
N SER A 66 20.00 19.30 8.65
CA SER A 66 19.50 19.74 7.33
C SER A 66 19.55 18.60 6.30
N SER A 67 20.60 17.79 6.32
CA SER A 67 20.75 16.61 5.46
C SER A 67 19.77 15.51 5.86
N ILE A 68 19.59 15.26 7.15
CA ILE A 68 18.59 14.31 7.69
C ILE A 68 17.18 14.71 7.27
N LYS A 69 16.83 16.00 7.40
CA LYS A 69 15.52 16.53 7.02
C LYS A 69 15.28 16.43 5.51
N THR A 70 16.30 16.71 4.71
CA THR A 70 16.24 16.59 3.25
C THR A 70 16.04 15.13 2.84
N PHE A 71 16.79 14.22 3.44
CA PHE A 71 16.63 12.78 3.22
C PHE A 71 15.22 12.32 3.60
N ARG A 72 14.73 12.66 4.79
CA ARG A 72 13.39 12.29 5.24
C ARG A 72 12.33 12.76 4.24
N SER A 73 12.39 14.03 3.82
CA SER A 73 11.42 14.58 2.86
C SER A 73 11.45 13.87 1.50
N ARG A 74 12.64 13.58 0.95
CA ARG A 74 12.78 12.84 -0.30
C ARG A 74 12.26 11.42 -0.16
N HIS A 75 12.60 10.76 0.94
CA HIS A 75 12.18 9.40 1.25
C HIS A 75 10.65 9.31 1.39
N ASP A 76 10.01 10.24 2.11
CA ASP A 76 8.54 10.32 2.22
C ASP A 76 7.88 10.48 0.87
N ARG A 77 8.44 11.34 0.00
CA ARG A 77 7.89 11.55 -1.34
C ARG A 77 7.95 10.28 -2.18
N VAL A 78 9.11 9.60 -2.20
CA VAL A 78 9.33 8.39 -2.99
C VAL A 78 8.49 7.24 -2.44
N PHE A 79 8.68 6.87 -1.18
CA PHE A 79 8.05 5.70 -0.62
C PHE A 79 6.57 5.91 -0.31
N GLY A 80 6.15 7.11 0.10
CA GLY A 80 4.73 7.44 0.18
C GLY A 80 4.04 7.40 -1.21
N GLY A 81 4.76 7.74 -2.28
CA GLY A 81 4.32 7.49 -3.65
C GLY A 81 4.18 5.99 -3.96
N LEU A 82 5.23 5.20 -3.67
CA LEU A 82 5.24 3.76 -3.90
C LEU A 82 4.14 3.03 -3.14
N TYR A 83 3.94 3.30 -1.84
CA TYR A 83 2.90 2.64 -1.06
C TYR A 83 1.49 3.03 -1.51
N ARG A 84 1.26 4.29 -1.89
CA ARG A 84 -0.01 4.70 -2.52
C ARG A 84 -0.22 4.02 -3.88
N GLY A 85 0.82 3.93 -4.68
CA GLY A 85 0.81 3.20 -5.95
C GLY A 85 0.49 1.72 -5.74
N LEU A 86 1.13 1.06 -4.78
CA LEU A 86 0.90 -0.34 -4.42
C LEU A 86 -0.53 -0.57 -3.93
N ARG A 87 -1.02 0.29 -3.03
CA ARG A 87 -2.43 0.30 -2.62
C ARG A 87 -3.36 0.49 -3.80
N THR A 88 -2.99 1.29 -4.80
CA THR A 88 -3.84 1.48 -5.98
C THR A 88 -3.81 0.24 -6.87
N VAL A 89 -2.62 -0.23 -7.24
CA VAL A 89 -2.39 -1.33 -8.21
C VAL A 89 -3.00 -2.64 -7.72
N HIS A 90 -2.92 -2.97 -6.43
CA HIS A 90 -3.47 -4.24 -5.96
C HIS A 90 -5.01 -4.31 -6.05
N TRP A 91 -5.71 -3.18 -6.22
CA TRP A 91 -7.14 -3.18 -6.55
C TRP A 91 -7.42 -3.39 -8.05
N PHE A 92 -6.42 -3.23 -8.92
CA PHE A 92 -6.53 -3.40 -10.37
C PHE A 92 -6.03 -4.76 -10.88
N VAL A 93 -5.20 -5.46 -10.10
CA VAL A 93 -4.81 -6.87 -10.30
C VAL A 93 -5.97 -7.77 -9.88
#